data_AF-A0A8T5PRA2-F1
#
_entry.id   AF-A0A8T5PRA2-F1
#
_cell.length_a   1.000
_cell.length_b   1.000
_cell.length_c   1.000
_cell.angle_alpha   90.00
_cell.angle_beta   90.00
_cell.angle_gamma   90.00
#
_symmetry.space_group_name_H-M   'P 1'
#
loop_
_entity.id
_entity.type
_entity.pdbx_description
1 polymer ?
#
loop_
_entity_poly.entity_id
_entity_poly.type
_entity_poly.pdbx_seq_one_letter_code
_entity_poly.pdbx_strand_id
1 'polypeptide(L)'
;MKMIDVGRVCLKIAGRDAGKLCVVVDVLDSSFVLIDGQTRRKRCNRTHLEPTKQVINIKKGATHKDVVEQFKGLNIKIEERKTSVGQKAAKPAKQRRVKPKLEKVVKKGKPAQKKPKDTQPKANN
;
A
#
# COMPACT_ATOMS: atom_id res chain seq x y z
N MET A 1 -24.30 7.98 16.42
CA MET A 1 -24.08 7.27 15.14
C MET A 1 -23.60 8.30 14.11
N LYS A 2 -22.39 8.19 13.58
CA LYS A 2 -21.88 9.11 12.55
C LYS A 2 -22.46 8.68 11.20
N MET A 3 -23.50 9.37 10.72
CA MET A 3 -24.14 9.10 9.43
C MET A 3 -23.20 9.54 8.31
N ILE A 4 -22.72 8.57 7.53
CA ILE A 4 -21.83 8.79 6.38
C ILE A 4 -22.63 8.45 5.12
N ASP A 5 -23.23 9.50 4.59
CA ASP A 5 -24.02 9.50 3.36
C ASP A 5 -23.25 10.18 2.22
N VAL A 6 -23.73 9.95 1.00
CA VAL A 6 -23.17 10.58 -0.21
C VAL A 6 -23.27 12.11 -0.06
N GLY A 7 -22.20 12.81 -0.39
CA GLY A 7 -22.13 14.27 -0.28
C GLY A 7 -21.73 14.81 1.09
N ARG A 8 -21.56 13.96 2.11
CA ARG A 8 -21.06 14.38 3.42
C ARG A 8 -19.57 14.75 3.33
N VAL A 9 -19.21 15.94 3.81
CA VAL A 9 -17.81 16.35 3.94
C VAL A 9 -17.22 15.69 5.18
N CYS A 10 -16.06 15.07 5.03
CA CYS A 10 -15.35 14.36 6.08
C CYS A 10 -13.88 14.81 6.14
N LEU A 11 -13.33 14.86 7.34
CA LEU A 11 -11.89 14.95 7.56
C LEU A 11 -11.30 13.54 7.65
N LYS A 12 -10.20 13.32 6.93
CA LYS A 12 -9.49 12.05 7.01
C LYS A 12 -8.53 12.05 8.19
N ILE A 13 -8.72 11.12 9.12
CA ILE A 13 -7.94 11.07 10.37
C ILE A 13 -6.60 10.38 10.18
N ALA A 14 -6.54 9.34 9.34
CA ALA A 14 -5.38 8.45 9.24
C ALA A 14 -4.87 8.22 7.79
N GLY A 15 -3.56 7.96 7.67
CA GLY A 15 -2.87 7.58 6.43
C GLY A 15 -2.22 8.74 5.67
N ARG A 16 -1.82 8.50 4.40
CA ARG A 16 -1.08 9.47 3.55
C ARG A 16 -1.78 10.81 3.29
N ASP A 17 -3.08 10.84 3.47
CA ASP A 17 -3.90 12.05 3.25
C ASP A 17 -4.60 12.47 4.55
N ALA A 18 -4.02 12.13 5.71
CA ALA A 18 -4.51 12.59 7.01
C ALA A 18 -4.52 14.12 7.11
N GLY A 19 -5.49 14.67 7.84
CA GLY A 19 -5.68 16.12 8.01
C GLY A 19 -6.33 16.83 6.83
N LYS A 20 -6.66 16.11 5.74
CA LYS A 20 -7.30 16.69 4.55
C LYS A 20 -8.80 16.48 4.56
N LEU A 21 -9.51 17.45 3.96
CA LEU A 21 -10.95 17.39 3.76
C LEU A 21 -11.29 16.62 2.48
N CYS A 22 -12.31 15.78 2.56
CA CYS A 22 -12.79 14.97 1.45
C CYS A 22 -14.31 14.91 1.49
N VAL A 23 -14.93 14.60 0.35
CA VAL A 23 -16.36 14.31 0.26
C VAL A 23 -16.55 12.85 -0.12
N VAL A 24 -17.61 12.25 0.39
CA VAL A 24 -18.02 10.90 0.02
C VAL A 24 -18.78 10.96 -1.30
N VAL A 25 -18.21 10.39 -2.36
CA VAL A 25 -18.82 10.35 -3.70
C VAL A 25 -19.75 9.15 -3.85
N ASP A 26 -19.36 8.04 -3.23
CA ASP A 26 -20.12 6.79 -3.32
C ASP A 26 -19.93 5.94 -2.06
N VAL A 27 -20.97 5.18 -1.70
CA VAL A 27 -20.94 4.15 -0.67
C VAL A 27 -20.87 2.81 -1.39
N LEU A 28 -19.70 2.15 -1.29
CA LEU A 28 -19.45 0.89 -1.98
C LEU A 28 -20.00 -0.28 -1.16
N ASP A 29 -19.66 -0.33 0.13
CA ASP A 29 -20.07 -1.38 1.06
C ASP A 29 -20.44 -0.79 2.42
N SER A 30 -20.83 -1.64 3.36
CA SER A 30 -21.11 -1.27 4.75
C SER A 30 -19.95 -0.56 5.45
N SER A 31 -18.70 -0.90 5.10
CA SER A 31 -17.49 -0.36 5.73
C SER A 31 -16.68 0.55 4.82
N PHE A 32 -16.87 0.46 3.50
CA PHE A 32 -16.03 1.15 2.52
C PHE A 32 -16.79 2.21 1.73
N VAL A 33 -16.15 3.35 1.55
CA VAL A 33 -16.67 4.48 0.79
C VAL A 33 -15.62 4.96 -0.22
N LEU A 34 -16.10 5.51 -1.33
CA LEU A 34 -15.28 6.21 -2.31
C LEU A 34 -15.22 7.68 -1.94
N ILE A 35 -14.03 8.18 -1.64
CA ILE A 35 -13.81 9.60 -1.30
C ILE A 35 -13.14 10.34 -2.45
N ASP A 36 -13.40 11.63 -2.56
CA ASP A 36 -12.74 12.54 -3.48
C ASP A 36 -12.62 13.97 -2.88
N GLY A 37 -11.84 14.87 -3.49
CA GLY A 37 -11.67 16.26 -3.06
C GLY A 37 -10.19 16.63 -2.89
N GLN A 38 -9.82 17.15 -1.70
CA GLN A 38 -8.42 17.47 -1.40
C GLN A 38 -7.53 16.21 -1.27
N THR A 39 -8.17 15.08 -0.98
CA THR A 39 -7.55 13.75 -0.99
C THR A 39 -7.61 13.13 -2.38
N ARG A 40 -6.65 12.26 -2.70
CA ARG A 40 -6.73 11.46 -3.93
C ARG A 40 -8.00 10.60 -3.93
N ARG A 41 -8.67 10.52 -5.08
CA ARG A 41 -9.83 9.63 -5.26
C ARG A 41 -9.45 8.19 -4.94
N LYS A 42 -10.00 7.63 -3.87
CA LYS A 42 -9.66 6.28 -3.40
C LYS A 42 -10.76 5.67 -2.54
N ARG A 43 -10.75 4.34 -2.46
CA ARG A 43 -11.55 3.57 -1.50
C ARG A 43 -10.98 3.75 -0.09
N CYS A 44 -11.83 4.12 0.86
CA CYS A 44 -11.47 4.33 2.26
C CYS A 44 -12.45 3.61 3.19
N ASN A 45 -11.96 3.17 4.34
CA ASN A 45 -12.82 2.69 5.42
C ASN A 45 -13.47 3.89 6.14
N ARG A 46 -14.76 3.75 6.48
CA ARG A 46 -15.56 4.67 7.29
C ARG A 46 -14.93 4.97 8.65
N THR A 47 -14.20 4.02 9.24
CA THR A 47 -13.51 4.19 10.53
C THR A 47 -12.42 5.27 10.53
N HIS A 48 -11.86 5.61 9.36
CA HIS A 48 -10.81 6.62 9.23
C HIS A 48 -11.33 7.99 8.82
N LEU A 49 -12.66 8.16 8.79
CA LEU A 49 -13.32 9.39 8.40
C LEU A 49 -14.07 9.99 9.58
N GLU A 50 -13.87 11.27 9.79
CA GLU A 50 -14.67 12.07 10.71
C GLU A 50 -15.61 12.96 9.91
N PRO A 51 -16.93 12.70 9.91
CA PRO A 51 -17.88 13.55 9.21
C PRO A 51 -17.98 14.92 9.90
N THR A 52 -17.93 15.96 9.08
CA THR A 52 -18.10 17.35 9.47
C THR A 52 -19.58 17.72 9.38
N LYS A 53 -19.98 18.90 9.88
CA LYS A 53 -21.37 19.38 9.84
C LYS A 53 -21.87 19.74 8.43
N GLN A 54 -20.98 19.94 7.46
CA GLN A 54 -21.31 20.35 6.10
C GLN A 54 -21.80 19.18 5.23
N VAL A 55 -22.77 19.46 4.37
CA VAL A 55 -23.29 18.52 3.35
C VAL A 55 -23.23 19.24 2.02
N ILE A 56 -22.76 18.54 0.99
CA ILE A 56 -22.76 18.97 -0.40
C ILE A 56 -23.74 18.05 -1.12
N ASN A 57 -24.69 18.62 -1.86
CA ASN A 57 -25.56 17.80 -2.70
C ASN A 57 -24.82 17.42 -3.99
N ILE A 58 -24.34 16.17 -4.05
CA ILE A 58 -23.75 15.58 -5.27
C ILE A 58 -24.50 14.33 -5.66
N LYS A 59 -24.56 14.06 -6.97
CA LYS A 59 -25.07 12.78 -7.49
C LYS A 59 -24.08 11.66 -7.19
N LYS A 60 -24.61 10.45 -7.00
CA LYS A 60 -23.80 9.23 -6.84
C LYS A 60 -22.87 9.07 -8.05
N GLY A 61 -21.56 8.94 -7.80
CA GLY A 61 -20.58 8.76 -8.87
C GLY A 61 -20.13 10.03 -9.58
N ALA A 62 -20.32 11.22 -8.99
CA ALA A 62 -19.85 12.50 -9.54
C ALA A 62 -18.39 12.48 -10.03
N THR A 63 -18.11 13.31 -11.03
CA THR A 63 -16.76 13.44 -11.60
C THR A 63 -15.89 14.32 -10.72
N HIS A 64 -14.56 14.20 -10.88
CA HIS A 64 -13.63 15.00 -10.08
C HIS A 64 -13.82 16.52 -10.27
N LYS A 65 -14.25 16.94 -11.48
CA LYS A 65 -14.49 18.35 -11.80
C LYS A 65 -15.62 18.93 -10.94
N ASP A 66 -16.74 18.21 -10.86
CA ASP A 66 -17.90 18.63 -10.07
C ASP A 66 -17.51 18.78 -8.59
N VAL A 67 -16.72 17.84 -8.07
CA VAL A 67 -16.24 17.88 -6.68
C VAL A 67 -15.36 19.10 -6.44
N VAL A 68 -14.45 19.43 -7.38
CA VAL A 68 -13.56 20.59 -7.27
C VAL A 68 -14.35 21.90 -7.25
N GLU A 69 -15.39 22.02 -8.08
CA GLU A 69 -16.25 23.22 -8.11
C GLU A 69 -16.98 23.42 -6.78
N GLN A 70 -17.55 22.35 -6.21
CA GLN A 70 -18.22 22.43 -4.91
C GLN A 70 -17.26 22.80 -3.77
N PHE A 71 -16.02 22.28 -3.80
CA PHE A 71 -14.99 22.63 -2.82
C PHE A 71 -14.54 24.09 -2.92
N LYS A 72 -14.47 24.64 -4.14
CA LYS A 72 -14.18 26.07 -4.36
C LYS A 72 -15.26 26.95 -3.75
N GLY A 73 -16.54 26.58 -3.92
CA GLY A 73 -17.67 27.29 -3.31
C GLY A 73 -17.63 27.30 -1.78
N LEU A 74 -17.05 26.27 -1.16
CA LEU A 74 -16.84 26.17 0.28
C LEU A 74 -15.49 26.75 0.75
N ASN A 75 -14.75 27.40 -0.14
CA ASN A 75 -13.44 28.01 0.13
C ASN A 75 -12.38 27.01 0.63
N ILE A 76 -12.51 25.72 0.30
CA ILE A 76 -11.55 24.68 0.68
C ILE A 76 -10.44 24.62 -0.38
N LYS A 77 -9.18 24.86 0.03
CA LYS A 77 -8.02 24.81 -0.86
C LYS A 77 -7.70 23.38 -1.31
N ILE A 78 -7.88 23.10 -2.61
CA ILE A 78 -7.41 21.86 -3.23
C ILE A 78 -5.98 22.07 -3.71
N GLU A 79 -5.03 21.47 -3.00
CA GLU A 79 -3.64 21.40 -3.47
C GLU A 79 -3.52 20.25 -4.48
N GLU A 80 -3.60 20.60 -5.76
CA GLU A 80 -3.26 19.70 -6.85
C GLU A 80 -1.77 19.37 -6.78
N ARG A 81 -1.44 18.25 -6.13
CA ARG A 81 -0.08 17.71 -6.19
C ARG A 81 0.18 17.20 -7.60
N LYS A 82 0.90 18.01 -8.41
CA LYS A 82 1.56 17.55 -9.62
C LYS A 82 2.39 16.32 -9.26
N THR A 83 2.04 15.17 -9.80
CA THR A 83 2.90 14.01 -9.71
C THR A 83 4.16 14.34 -10.49
N SER A 84 5.27 14.55 -9.79
CA SER A 84 6.61 14.56 -10.37
C SER A 84 6.94 13.15 -10.87
N VAL A 85 6.27 12.73 -11.96
CA VAL A 85 6.69 11.63 -12.82
C VAL A 85 7.57 12.26 -13.88
N GLY A 86 8.77 12.65 -13.44
CA GLY A 86 9.79 13.26 -14.27
C GLY A 86 11.05 13.27 -13.43
N GLN A 87 12.04 12.47 -13.85
CA GLN A 87 13.37 12.33 -13.22
C GLN A 87 13.43 11.46 -11.95
N LYS A 88 12.91 10.23 -12.02
CA LYS A 88 13.70 9.15 -11.41
C LYS A 88 14.87 8.88 -12.35
N ALA A 89 16.00 9.53 -12.12
CA ALA A 89 17.27 9.05 -12.62
C ALA A 89 17.34 7.56 -12.30
N ALA A 90 17.60 6.72 -13.30
CA ALA A 90 17.76 5.30 -13.13
C ALA A 90 18.76 5.08 -11.99
N LYS A 91 18.27 4.67 -10.81
CA LYS A 91 19.17 4.20 -9.75
C LYS A 91 19.90 3.01 -10.39
N PRO A 92 21.24 3.06 -10.55
CA PRO A 92 21.94 1.93 -11.15
C PRO A 92 21.64 0.71 -10.28
N ALA A 93 21.18 -0.37 -10.93
CA ALA A 93 20.97 -1.64 -10.27
C ALA A 93 22.30 -2.05 -9.65
N LYS A 94 22.42 -1.89 -8.33
CA LYS A 94 23.61 -2.29 -7.60
C LYS A 94 23.69 -3.81 -7.74
N GLN A 95 24.54 -4.26 -8.66
CA GLN A 95 24.80 -5.69 -8.86
C GLN A 95 25.10 -6.28 -7.49
N ARG A 96 24.29 -7.25 -7.08
CA ARG A 96 24.55 -8.01 -5.86
C ARG A 96 25.89 -8.68 -6.08
N ARG A 97 26.96 -8.18 -5.44
CA ARG A 97 28.25 -8.87 -5.36
C ARG A 97 27.98 -10.26 -4.81
N VAL A 98 27.96 -11.25 -5.67
CA VAL A 98 28.06 -12.64 -5.26
C VAL A 98 29.43 -12.74 -4.61
N LYS A 99 29.47 -13.00 -3.30
CA LYS A 99 30.73 -13.31 -2.62
C LYS A 99 31.32 -14.52 -3.35
N PRO A 100 32.56 -14.45 -3.88
CA PRO A 100 33.19 -15.63 -4.44
C PRO A 100 33.29 -16.70 -3.35
N LYS A 101 32.87 -17.90 -3.71
CA LYS A 101 33.03 -19.13 -2.94
C LYS A 101 34.54 -19.28 -2.65
N LEU A 102 34.94 -19.18 -1.39
CA LEU A 102 36.30 -19.54 -0.99
C LEU A 102 36.36 -21.07 -0.88
N GLU A 103 36.61 -21.73 -2.00
CA GLU A 103 37.24 -23.05 -2.03
C GLU A 103 38.76 -22.86 -2.13
N LYS A 104 39.48 -23.02 -1.01
CA LYS A 104 40.85 -23.57 -0.90
C LYS A 104 40.98 -24.15 0.52
N VAL A 105 40.78 -25.44 0.76
CA VAL A 105 41.64 -26.61 0.47
C VAL A 105 42.91 -26.67 1.33
N VAL A 106 42.80 -27.49 2.40
CA VAL A 106 43.69 -28.59 2.81
C VAL A 106 45.10 -28.28 3.35
N LYS A 107 45.34 -28.74 4.60
CA LYS A 107 46.42 -29.62 5.11
C LYS A 107 46.35 -29.60 6.64
N LYS A 108 46.52 -30.65 7.44
CA LYS A 108 46.75 -32.09 7.25
C LYS A 108 46.62 -32.68 8.67
N GLY A 109 45.87 -33.76 8.83
CA GLY A 109 45.75 -34.51 10.07
C GLY A 109 45.03 -35.83 9.80
N LYS A 110 45.64 -36.67 8.95
CA LYS A 110 45.33 -38.10 8.75
C LYS A 110 46.43 -38.87 9.48
N PRO A 111 46.27 -40.14 9.90
CA PRO A 111 45.75 -41.26 9.09
C PRO A 111 44.83 -42.20 9.92
N ALA A 112 44.25 -43.33 9.51
CA ALA A 112 44.43 -44.30 8.43
C ALA A 112 43.07 -45.03 8.26
N GLN A 113 42.50 -45.16 7.05
CA GLN A 113 42.42 -46.40 6.24
C GLN A 113 41.96 -47.64 7.05
N LYS A 114 40.82 -48.28 6.73
CA LYS A 114 40.62 -49.17 5.56
C LYS A 114 39.13 -49.53 5.38
N LYS A 115 38.62 -49.48 4.14
CA LYS A 115 37.53 -50.36 3.63
C LYS A 115 38.22 -51.64 3.11
N PRO A 116 37.62 -52.85 3.04
CA PRO A 116 36.30 -53.08 2.43
C PRO A 116 35.49 -54.32 2.91
N LYS A 117 34.36 -54.57 2.23
CA LYS A 117 33.72 -55.87 1.92
C LYS A 117 32.55 -56.41 2.77
N ASP A 118 31.44 -56.56 2.03
CA ASP A 118 30.56 -57.73 1.89
C ASP A 118 29.38 -57.99 2.85
N THR A 119 28.27 -58.34 2.18
CA THR A 119 27.15 -59.24 2.54
C THR A 119 25.94 -58.71 3.34
N GLN A 120 24.78 -58.68 2.67
CA GLN A 120 23.50 -59.10 3.29
C GLN A 120 23.60 -60.61 3.62
N PRO A 121 23.01 -61.14 4.71
CA PRO A 121 21.59 -61.55 4.67
C PRO A 121 20.81 -61.58 6.02
N LYS A 122 19.47 -61.59 5.88
CA LYS A 122 18.39 -62.28 6.63
C LYS A 122 18.51 -62.57 8.14
N ALA A 123 17.45 -62.26 8.88
CA ALA A 123 16.97 -63.07 10.01
C ALA A 123 15.43 -63.03 10.11
N ASN A 124 14.82 -64.22 10.11
CA ASN A 124 13.43 -64.51 10.42
C ASN A 124 13.11 -64.22 11.90
N ASN A 125 11.87 -63.81 12.19
CA ASN A 125 10.91 -64.60 12.97
C ASN A 125 9.49 -64.13 12.66
#